data_AF-E9HD98-F1
#
_entry.id   AF-E9HD98-F1
#
_cell.length_a   1.000
_cell.length_b   1.000
_cell.length_c   1.000
_cell.angle_alpha   90.00
_cell.angle_beta   90.00
_cell.angle_gamma   90.00
#
_symmetry.space_group_name_H-M   'P 1'
#
loop_
_entity.id
_entity.type
_entity.pdbx_description
1 polymer ?
#
loop_
_entity_poly.entity_id
_entity_poly.type
_entity_poly.pdbx_seq_one_letter_code
_entity_poly.pdbx_strand_id
1 'polypeptide(L)'
;MEAEIELHFLKKFQFKQLVQSSWSCRNPFGNCSWKIPELESLKYHLNCTKGLLSHMEASTWHDHTNYTNHAADIFHKVKCDINPELLTQAWLKFYECLAQFDLVGELPQHSSVFQSVHLCEAPGAFITSLNHFLQLRYPFLELKWSAITLNPYYEGNFRKSMIGDDRFISSTLKHWNFGIDDTGNIMEWCNVKAMLKKPHHQVNLVTADGSVDCADNPGEQENYLAPLHWCETISALLILSNGGSFILKMFTLFEHTSVSLLYLLMISFEELHVFKPCTSKEGNSELQVYERCVLTTFTH
;
A
#
# COMPACT_ATOMS: atom_id res chain seq x y z
N MET A 1 26.12 12.71 10.33
CA MET A 1 25.26 11.89 11.21
C MET A 1 23.82 12.42 11.29
N GLU A 2 23.49 13.51 12.01
CA GLU A 2 22.09 14.00 12.06
C GLU A 2 21.52 14.38 10.67
N ALA A 3 22.27 15.15 9.88
CA ALA A 3 21.86 15.52 8.52
C ALA A 3 21.72 14.31 7.57
N GLU A 4 22.50 13.24 7.78
CA GLU A 4 22.38 12.00 6.97
C GLU A 4 21.14 11.22 7.37
N ILE A 5 20.83 11.15 8.67
CA ILE A 5 19.61 10.51 9.19
C ILE A 5 18.38 11.24 8.64
N GLU A 6 18.35 12.57 8.67
CA GLU A 6 17.25 13.35 8.11
C GLU A 6 17.06 13.07 6.61
N LEU A 7 18.14 12.96 5.83
CA LEU A 7 18.06 12.61 4.41
C LEU A 7 17.38 11.25 4.15
N HIS A 8 17.52 10.27 5.05
CA HIS A 8 16.82 8.98 4.92
C HIS A 8 15.30 9.10 5.11
N PHE A 9 14.84 9.99 6.00
CA PHE A 9 13.40 10.24 6.24
C PHE A 9 12.78 11.23 5.25
N LEU A 10 13.59 11.93 4.45
CA LEU A 10 13.13 12.95 3.51
C LEU A 10 13.00 12.47 2.05
N LYS A 11 13.02 11.15 1.80
CA LYS A 11 12.80 10.57 0.46
C LYS A 11 11.32 10.66 0.04
N LYS A 12 10.83 11.89 -0.10
CA LYS A 12 9.46 12.25 -0.47
C LYS A 12 9.43 13.10 -1.74
N PHE A 13 8.48 12.80 -2.60
CA PHE A 13 8.18 13.56 -3.80
C PHE A 13 6.71 13.94 -3.76
N GLN A 14 6.38 15.19 -4.07
CA GLN A 14 5.01 15.67 -4.19
C GLN A 14 4.76 16.06 -5.64
N PHE A 15 3.68 15.54 -6.22
CA PHE A 15 3.25 15.93 -7.55
C PHE A 15 2.50 17.26 -7.45
N LYS A 16 2.84 18.20 -8.32
CA LYS A 16 2.14 19.49 -8.41
C LYS A 16 0.82 19.29 -9.12
N GLN A 17 -0.29 19.69 -8.50
CA GLN A 17 -1.61 19.56 -9.11
C GLN A 17 -1.67 20.27 -10.47
N LEU A 18 -2.32 19.63 -11.44
CA LEU A 18 -2.56 20.25 -12.74
C LEU A 18 -3.58 21.38 -12.53
N VAL A 19 -3.19 22.61 -12.87
CA VAL A 19 -4.09 23.77 -12.82
C VAL A 19 -5.21 23.53 -13.83
N GLN A 20 -6.38 23.13 -13.32
CA GLN A 20 -7.67 22.98 -13.99
C GLN A 20 -7.62 22.91 -15.53
N SER A 21 -7.46 21.70 -16.06
CA SER A 21 -8.05 21.38 -17.35
C SER A 21 -9.12 20.32 -17.09
N SER A 22 -10.38 20.62 -17.44
CA SER A 22 -11.45 19.63 -17.47
C SER A 22 -10.97 18.42 -18.26
N TRP A 23 -10.61 17.34 -17.56
CA TRP A 23 -10.10 16.15 -18.20
C TRP A 23 -11.27 15.26 -18.58
N SER A 24 -11.32 14.87 -19.85
CA SER A 24 -12.25 13.85 -20.33
C SER A 24 -11.44 12.77 -21.02
N CYS A 25 -11.34 11.59 -20.40
CA CYS A 25 -10.89 10.40 -21.10
C CYS A 25 -12.10 9.52 -21.42
N ARG A 26 -12.32 9.27 -22.72
CA ARG A 26 -13.42 8.42 -23.17
C ARG A 26 -13.15 6.93 -22.94
N ASN A 27 -11.88 6.55 -22.81
CA ASN A 27 -11.46 5.16 -22.64
C ASN A 27 -10.18 5.06 -21.80
N PRO A 28 -10.25 5.28 -20.47
CA PRO A 28 -9.07 5.27 -19.61
C PRO A 28 -8.35 3.92 -19.57
N PHE A 29 -9.04 2.82 -19.94
CA PHE A 29 -8.55 1.45 -19.79
C PHE A 29 -8.30 0.72 -21.12
N GLY A 30 -8.60 1.31 -22.28
CA GLY A 30 -8.51 0.61 -23.57
C GLY A 30 -7.46 1.16 -24.52
N ASN A 31 -6.53 1.98 -24.02
CA ASN A 31 -5.36 2.39 -24.78
C ASN A 31 -4.35 1.24 -24.85
N CYS A 32 -3.65 1.12 -25.98
CA CYS A 32 -2.54 0.18 -26.12
C CYS A 32 -1.39 0.54 -25.16
N SER A 33 -0.61 -0.46 -24.79
CA SER A 33 0.64 -0.25 -24.06
C SER A 33 1.56 0.71 -24.80
N TRP A 34 2.15 1.64 -24.04
CA TRP A 34 3.08 2.63 -24.54
C TRP A 34 4.35 2.63 -23.70
N LYS A 35 5.38 3.33 -24.17
CA LYS A 35 6.71 3.33 -23.56
C LYS A 35 7.27 4.74 -23.55
N ILE A 36 7.97 5.09 -22.48
CA ILE A 36 8.77 6.31 -22.38
C ILE A 36 10.25 5.88 -22.44
N PRO A 37 11.01 6.24 -23.49
CA PRO A 37 12.38 5.77 -23.68
C PRO A 37 13.30 6.00 -22.46
N GLU A 38 13.11 7.11 -21.76
CA GLU A 38 13.87 7.46 -20.56
C GLU A 38 13.58 6.47 -19.41
N LEU A 39 12.31 6.11 -19.20
CA LEU A 39 11.92 5.14 -18.17
C LEU A 39 12.38 3.72 -18.53
N GLU A 40 12.33 3.35 -19.81
CA GLU A 40 12.86 2.05 -20.26
C GLU A 40 14.37 1.95 -20.03
N SER A 41 15.11 3.03 -20.31
CA SER A 41 16.55 3.11 -20.04
C SER A 41 16.85 2.96 -18.54
N LEU A 42 16.09 3.63 -17.67
CA LEU A 42 16.22 3.48 -16.22
C LEU A 42 15.89 2.06 -15.74
N LYS A 43 14.81 1.45 -16.25
CA LYS A 43 14.45 0.05 -15.97
C LYS A 43 15.60 -0.89 -16.37
N TYR A 44 16.14 -0.71 -17.57
CA TYR A 44 17.25 -1.50 -18.07
C TYR A 44 18.49 -1.38 -17.17
N HIS A 45 18.94 -0.16 -16.86
CA HIS A 45 20.11 0.05 -16.00
C HIS A 45 19.92 -0.51 -14.58
N LEU A 46 18.74 -0.33 -13.99
CA LEU A 46 18.43 -0.88 -12.67
C LEU A 46 18.50 -2.41 -12.69
N ASN A 47 17.89 -3.05 -13.69
CA ASN A 47 17.88 -4.51 -13.80
C ASN A 47 19.27 -5.07 -14.12
N CYS A 48 20.08 -4.40 -14.94
CA CYS A 48 21.49 -4.75 -15.14
C CYS A 48 22.27 -4.70 -13.82
N THR A 49 22.06 -3.66 -13.02
CA THR A 49 22.74 -3.48 -11.72
C THR A 49 22.31 -4.57 -10.73
N LYS A 50 21.01 -4.88 -10.63
CA LYS A 50 20.51 -6.02 -9.83
C LYS A 50 21.11 -7.35 -10.31
N GLY A 51 21.27 -7.52 -11.62
CA GLY A 51 21.85 -8.72 -12.23
C GLY A 51 23.29 -9.02 -11.79
N LEU A 52 24.07 -8.00 -11.39
CA LEU A 52 25.43 -8.18 -10.85
C LEU A 52 25.46 -9.05 -9.60
N LEU A 53 24.33 -9.14 -8.88
CA LEU A 53 24.18 -9.85 -7.61
C LEU A 53 23.46 -11.20 -7.76
N SER A 54 23.08 -11.60 -8.98
CA SER A 54 22.32 -12.83 -9.26
C SER A 54 23.03 -14.14 -8.87
N HIS A 55 24.35 -14.08 -8.70
CA HIS A 55 25.17 -15.23 -8.30
C HIS A 55 25.17 -15.47 -6.78
N MET A 56 24.68 -14.51 -5.97
CA MET A 56 24.62 -14.67 -4.52
C MET A 56 23.42 -15.51 -4.11
N GLU A 57 23.64 -16.37 -3.11
CA GLU A 57 22.56 -17.14 -2.50
C GLU A 57 21.59 -16.20 -1.75
N ALA A 58 20.29 -16.49 -1.84
CA ALA A 58 19.24 -15.66 -1.24
C ALA A 58 19.41 -15.48 0.28
N SER A 59 19.86 -16.51 1.00
CA SER A 59 20.11 -16.47 2.45
C SER A 59 21.25 -15.49 2.78
N THR A 60 22.37 -15.61 2.07
CA THR A 60 23.55 -14.75 2.24
C THR A 60 23.22 -13.29 1.90
N TRP A 61 22.45 -13.08 0.83
CA TRP A 61 21.99 -11.73 0.47
C TRP A 61 21.04 -11.14 1.51
N HIS A 62 20.15 -11.97 2.08
CA HIS A 62 19.26 -11.55 3.16
C HIS A 62 20.05 -11.11 4.41
N ASP A 63 21.04 -11.88 4.82
CA ASP A 63 21.89 -11.56 5.97
C ASP A 63 22.71 -10.29 5.73
N HIS A 64 23.29 -10.15 4.53
CA HIS A 64 24.03 -8.96 4.15
C HIS A 64 23.13 -7.71 4.19
N THR A 65 21.97 -7.75 3.54
CA THR A 65 21.04 -6.61 3.49
C THR A 65 20.43 -6.27 4.84
N ASN A 66 20.28 -7.25 5.74
CA ASN A 66 19.89 -6.99 7.13
C ASN A 66 21.02 -6.28 7.89
N TYR A 67 22.26 -6.73 7.73
CA TYR A 67 23.43 -6.13 8.40
C TYR A 67 23.66 -4.69 7.94
N THR A 68 23.48 -4.39 6.66
CA THR A 68 23.68 -3.05 6.10
C THR A 68 22.45 -2.14 6.21
N ASN A 69 21.33 -2.60 6.79
CA ASN A 69 20.13 -1.79 6.92
C ASN A 69 20.29 -0.78 8.07
N HIS A 70 20.46 0.50 7.73
CA HIS A 70 20.62 1.59 8.71
C HIS A 70 19.42 1.72 9.67
N ALA A 71 18.23 1.26 9.26
CA ALA A 71 17.01 1.27 10.06
C ALA A 71 16.76 -0.05 10.82
N ALA A 72 17.69 -1.02 10.80
CA ALA A 72 17.50 -2.33 11.43
C ALA A 72 17.21 -2.21 12.93
N ASP A 73 17.88 -1.29 13.62
CA ASP A 73 17.74 -1.07 15.06
C ASP A 73 16.35 -0.54 15.44
N ILE A 74 15.64 0.13 14.52
CA ILE A 74 14.27 0.64 14.78
C ILE A 74 13.35 -0.52 15.14
N PHE A 75 13.45 -1.63 14.40
CA PHE A 75 12.62 -2.81 14.67
C PHE A 75 12.89 -3.35 16.08
N HIS A 76 14.16 -3.53 16.43
CA HIS A 76 14.53 -4.04 17.75
C HIS A 76 14.09 -3.09 18.87
N LYS A 77 14.25 -1.78 18.67
CA LYS A 77 13.87 -0.76 19.66
C LYS A 77 12.36 -0.73 19.89
N VAL A 78 11.56 -0.72 18.82
CA VAL A 78 10.09 -0.77 18.92
C VAL A 78 9.65 -2.09 19.56
N LYS A 79 10.30 -3.21 19.23
CA LYS A 79 10.00 -4.51 19.83
C LYS A 79 10.23 -4.51 21.35
N CYS A 80 11.37 -3.99 21.81
CA CYS A 80 11.74 -4.02 23.22
C CYS A 80 10.98 -2.99 24.07
N ASP A 81 10.81 -1.78 23.55
CA ASP A 81 10.26 -0.67 24.32
C ASP A 81 8.73 -0.58 24.25
N ILE A 82 8.16 -0.88 23.07
CA ILE A 82 6.73 -0.69 22.79
C ILE A 82 6.00 -2.03 22.70
N ASN A 83 6.65 -3.04 22.13
CA ASN A 83 6.13 -4.40 21.98
C ASN A 83 4.69 -4.47 21.40
N PRO A 84 4.45 -3.93 20.18
CA PRO A 84 3.12 -3.94 19.60
C PRO A 84 2.68 -5.35 19.18
N GLU A 85 1.37 -5.57 19.08
CA GLU A 85 0.72 -6.87 18.91
C GLU A 85 1.18 -7.66 17.67
N LEU A 86 1.46 -6.98 16.56
CA LEU A 86 1.88 -7.58 15.29
C LEU A 86 3.00 -6.76 14.66
N LEU A 87 4.15 -6.69 15.35
CA LEU A 87 5.31 -5.99 14.83
C LEU A 87 5.89 -6.69 13.60
N THR A 88 5.77 -6.04 12.45
CA THR A 88 6.39 -6.46 11.18
C THR A 88 7.08 -5.27 10.51
N GLN A 89 7.82 -5.52 9.43
CA GLN A 89 8.35 -4.40 8.64
C GLN A 89 7.23 -3.54 8.04
N ALA A 90 6.12 -4.16 7.61
CA ALA A 90 4.94 -3.46 7.10
C ALA A 90 4.32 -2.55 8.18
N TRP A 91 4.27 -3.02 9.43
CA TRP A 91 3.81 -2.23 10.58
C TRP A 91 4.66 -0.96 10.74
N LEU A 92 6.00 -1.09 10.75
CA LEU A 92 6.90 0.06 10.89
C LEU A 92 6.76 1.05 9.74
N LYS A 93 6.71 0.54 8.50
CA LYS A 93 6.52 1.34 7.30
C LYS A 93 5.26 2.18 7.43
N PHE A 94 4.13 1.56 7.75
CA PHE A 94 2.86 2.26 7.85
C PHE A 94 2.79 3.24 9.03
N TYR A 95 3.38 2.89 10.18
CA TYR A 95 3.50 3.81 11.32
C TYR A 95 4.31 5.06 10.94
N GLU A 96 5.39 4.90 10.18
CA GLU A 96 6.17 6.01 9.64
C GLU A 96 5.31 6.92 8.74
N CYS A 97 4.41 6.35 7.93
CA CYS A 97 3.49 7.14 7.10
C CYS A 97 2.52 7.95 7.94
N LEU A 98 1.90 7.31 8.93
CA LEU A 98 0.97 7.97 9.85
C LEU A 98 1.65 9.11 10.62
N ALA A 99 2.94 8.99 10.90
CA ALA A 99 3.72 10.04 11.55
C ALA A 99 4.12 11.18 10.60
N GLN A 100 4.30 10.90 9.30
CA GLN A 100 4.76 11.88 8.30
C GLN A 100 3.62 12.60 7.59
N PHE A 101 2.47 11.94 7.43
CA PHE A 101 1.33 12.44 6.69
C PHE A 101 0.09 12.48 7.58
N ASP A 102 -0.69 13.54 7.46
CA ASP A 102 -1.97 13.65 8.16
C ASP A 102 -3.06 12.85 7.42
N LEU A 103 -3.03 11.54 7.63
CA LEU A 103 -3.93 10.55 7.02
C LEU A 103 -5.26 10.41 7.76
N VAL A 104 -5.33 10.94 8.99
CA VAL A 104 -6.56 10.96 9.79
C VAL A 104 -7.41 12.17 9.39
N GLY A 105 -6.75 13.27 9.02
CA GLY A 105 -7.39 14.49 8.54
C GLY A 105 -8.21 15.19 9.63
N GLU A 106 -9.06 16.12 9.21
CA GLU A 106 -9.99 16.79 10.10
C GLU A 106 -11.13 15.85 10.48
N LEU A 107 -11.13 15.42 11.74
CA LEU A 107 -12.23 14.66 12.30
C LEU A 107 -13.44 15.60 12.49
N PRO A 108 -14.65 15.21 12.06
CA PRO A 108 -15.85 15.98 12.36
C PRO A 108 -15.96 16.20 13.87
N GLN A 109 -16.35 17.40 14.31
CA GLN A 109 -16.46 17.79 15.73
C GLN A 109 -17.31 16.84 16.60
N HIS A 110 -18.05 15.92 15.98
CA HIS A 110 -18.91 14.92 16.64
C HIS A 110 -18.67 13.48 16.17
N SER A 111 -17.66 13.21 15.33
CA SER A 111 -17.35 11.82 14.98
C SER A 111 -16.50 11.18 16.07
N SER A 112 -17.04 10.13 16.68
CA SER A 112 -16.31 9.23 17.58
C SER A 112 -15.79 7.99 16.86
N VAL A 113 -16.00 7.87 15.56
CA VAL A 113 -15.68 6.66 14.79
C VAL A 113 -14.74 7.03 13.64
N PHE A 114 -13.65 6.27 13.51
CA PHE A 114 -12.76 6.28 12.36
C PHE A 114 -12.94 4.95 11.61
N GLN A 115 -13.38 5.01 10.35
CA GLN A 115 -13.62 3.81 9.54
C GLN A 115 -12.51 3.61 8.51
N SER A 116 -11.86 2.45 8.55
CA SER A 116 -10.85 2.05 7.56
C SER A 116 -11.20 0.77 6.81
N VAL A 117 -10.70 0.66 5.57
CA VAL A 117 -10.76 -0.56 4.77
C VAL A 117 -9.35 -0.92 4.29
N HIS A 118 -8.96 -2.17 4.47
CA HIS A 118 -7.61 -2.61 4.13
C HIS A 118 -7.64 -3.71 3.07
N LEU A 119 -7.00 -3.46 1.93
CA LEU A 119 -6.98 -4.32 0.75
C LEU A 119 -5.68 -5.11 0.71
N CYS A 120 -5.80 -6.42 0.47
CA CYS A 120 -4.68 -7.36 0.45
C CYS A 120 -3.78 -7.28 1.70
N GLU A 121 -4.41 -7.18 2.86
CA GLU A 121 -3.78 -6.73 4.11
C GLU A 121 -3.20 -7.85 4.99
N ALA A 122 -3.32 -9.13 4.61
CA ALA A 122 -2.74 -10.19 5.43
C ALA A 122 -1.25 -9.88 5.74
N PRO A 123 -0.78 -10.08 6.99
CA PRO A 123 -1.50 -10.66 8.13
C PRO A 123 -2.29 -9.65 8.98
N GLY A 124 -2.29 -8.35 8.67
CA GLY A 124 -2.96 -7.29 9.43
C GLY A 124 -2.04 -6.20 9.99
N ALA A 125 -0.86 -6.03 9.41
CA ALA A 125 0.17 -5.15 9.95
C ALA A 125 -0.22 -3.67 9.95
N PHE A 126 -0.86 -3.17 8.88
CA PHE A 126 -1.32 -1.79 8.82
C PHE A 126 -2.53 -1.59 9.74
N ILE A 127 -3.41 -2.59 9.89
CA ILE A 127 -4.57 -2.51 10.81
C ILE A 127 -4.10 -2.29 12.24
N THR A 128 -3.19 -3.14 12.71
CA THR A 128 -2.66 -3.10 14.07
C THR A 128 -1.81 -1.85 14.31
N SER A 129 -1.07 -1.39 13.29
CA SER A 129 -0.35 -0.11 13.33
C SER A 129 -1.29 1.09 13.39
N LEU A 130 -2.38 1.10 12.60
CA LEU A 130 -3.40 2.14 12.64
C LEU A 130 -4.02 2.23 14.03
N ASN A 131 -4.45 1.08 14.57
CA ASN A 131 -5.02 0.99 15.90
C ASN A 131 -4.08 1.58 16.94
N HIS A 132 -2.81 1.18 16.94
CA HIS A 132 -1.81 1.70 17.87
C HIS A 132 -1.63 3.22 17.75
N PHE A 133 -1.56 3.75 16.53
CA PHE A 133 -1.44 5.19 16.29
C PHE A 133 -2.66 5.98 16.77
N LEU A 134 -3.87 5.50 16.46
CA LEU A 134 -5.11 6.14 16.88
C LEU A 134 -5.29 6.11 18.40
N GLN A 135 -4.99 5.00 19.07
CA GLN A 135 -5.09 4.92 20.53
C GLN A 135 -4.14 5.91 21.23
N LEU A 136 -2.97 6.18 20.66
CA LEU A 136 -2.00 7.12 21.22
C LEU A 136 -2.36 8.58 20.98
N ARG A 137 -2.88 8.92 19.80
CA ARG A 137 -3.10 10.33 19.40
C ARG A 137 -4.55 10.78 19.48
N TYR A 138 -5.49 9.85 19.38
CA TYR A 138 -6.93 10.09 19.34
C TYR A 138 -7.67 9.04 20.20
N PRO A 139 -7.42 8.98 21.52
CA PRO A 139 -7.97 7.94 22.41
C PRO A 139 -9.50 7.92 22.51
N PHE A 140 -10.17 8.97 22.00
CA PHE A 140 -11.63 9.08 21.93
C PHE A 140 -12.23 8.49 20.65
N LEU A 141 -11.41 8.10 19.67
CA LEU A 141 -11.87 7.50 18.43
C LEU A 141 -11.95 5.97 18.56
N GLU A 142 -13.12 5.44 18.22
CA GLU A 142 -13.32 4.03 17.95
C GLU A 142 -12.87 3.72 16.51
N LEU A 143 -11.89 2.83 16.35
CA LEU A 143 -11.52 2.30 15.05
C LEU A 143 -12.49 1.19 14.62
N LYS A 144 -13.25 1.43 13.56
CA LYS A 144 -13.98 0.39 12.83
C LYS A 144 -13.22 0.04 11.57
N TRP A 145 -12.91 -1.24 11.38
CA TRP A 145 -12.14 -1.66 10.23
C TRP A 145 -12.75 -2.90 9.58
N SER A 146 -12.50 -3.02 8.28
CA SER A 146 -12.73 -4.27 7.54
C SER A 146 -11.56 -4.51 6.61
N ALA A 147 -11.29 -5.77 6.29
CA ALA A 147 -10.14 -6.13 5.47
C ALA A 147 -10.48 -7.20 4.44
N ILE A 148 -9.77 -7.19 3.32
CA ILE A 148 -9.81 -8.22 2.28
C ILE A 148 -8.39 -8.74 2.10
N THR A 149 -8.26 -10.05 1.95
CA THR A 149 -7.03 -10.73 1.57
C THR A 149 -7.41 -12.09 0.98
N LEU A 150 -6.50 -12.73 0.25
CA LEU A 150 -6.68 -14.13 -0.14
C LEU A 150 -6.96 -14.97 1.11
N ASN A 151 -8.05 -15.72 1.07
CA ASN A 151 -8.53 -16.50 2.20
C ASN A 151 -7.53 -17.64 2.52
N PRO A 152 -6.86 -17.62 3.70
CA PRO A 152 -5.91 -18.66 4.08
C PRO A 152 -6.57 -20.03 4.31
N TYR A 153 -7.89 -20.07 4.47
CA TYR A 153 -8.67 -21.28 4.73
C TYR A 153 -9.31 -21.87 3.46
N TYR A 154 -9.17 -21.20 2.31
CA TYR A 154 -9.69 -21.69 1.04
C TYR A 154 -8.63 -22.53 0.30
N GLU A 155 -8.89 -23.84 0.18
CA GLU A 155 -7.92 -24.80 -0.40
C GLU A 155 -7.55 -24.52 -1.87
N GLY A 156 -8.42 -23.82 -2.61
CA GLY A 156 -8.16 -23.43 -3.99
C GLY A 156 -7.14 -22.30 -4.16
N ASN A 157 -6.82 -21.58 -3.08
CA ASN A 157 -5.78 -20.55 -3.11
C ASN A 157 -4.39 -21.19 -3.08
N PHE A 158 -3.50 -20.67 -3.92
CA PHE A 158 -2.14 -21.16 -3.96
C PHE A 158 -1.38 -20.76 -2.70
N ARG A 159 -0.78 -21.74 -2.00
CA ARG A 159 -0.10 -21.50 -0.70
C ARG A 159 1.02 -20.46 -0.77
N LYS A 160 1.74 -20.37 -1.90
CA LYS A 160 2.80 -19.35 -2.06
C LYS A 160 2.25 -17.91 -2.19
N SER A 161 0.98 -17.78 -2.56
CA SER A 161 0.32 -16.48 -2.69
C SER A 161 -0.25 -15.97 -1.37
N MET A 162 -0.19 -16.77 -0.29
CA MET A 162 -0.78 -16.46 1.00
C MET A 162 0.30 -16.29 2.07
N ILE A 163 0.02 -15.43 3.05
CA ILE A 163 0.89 -15.26 4.21
C ILE A 163 0.54 -16.33 5.25
N GLY A 164 1.56 -17.01 5.77
CA GLY A 164 1.39 -18.14 6.69
C GLY A 164 1.05 -17.77 8.14
N ASP A 165 1.14 -16.49 8.52
CA ASP A 165 0.76 -16.03 9.86
C ASP A 165 -0.71 -15.56 9.86
N ASP A 166 -1.61 -16.43 10.34
CA ASP A 166 -3.06 -16.21 10.36
C ASP A 166 -3.61 -15.94 11.76
N ARG A 167 -2.76 -15.76 12.78
CA ARG A 167 -3.18 -15.61 14.18
C ARG A 167 -4.06 -14.38 14.38
N PHE A 168 -3.71 -13.26 13.73
CA PHE A 168 -4.55 -12.07 13.76
C PHE A 168 -5.83 -12.27 12.94
N ILE A 169 -5.75 -12.93 11.79
CA ILE A 169 -6.90 -13.21 10.92
C ILE A 169 -7.94 -14.06 11.66
N SER A 170 -7.52 -15.20 12.20
CA SER A 170 -8.39 -16.14 12.93
C SER A 170 -9.09 -15.48 14.13
N SER A 171 -8.36 -14.71 14.94
CA SER A 171 -8.92 -14.02 16.11
C SER A 171 -9.86 -12.86 15.76
N THR A 172 -9.78 -12.33 14.53
CA THR A 172 -10.57 -11.18 14.07
C THR A 172 -11.45 -11.49 12.87
N LEU A 173 -11.75 -12.76 12.61
CA LEU A 173 -12.35 -13.28 11.38
C LEU A 173 -13.60 -12.51 10.91
N LYS A 174 -14.42 -12.02 11.85
CA LYS A 174 -15.63 -11.23 11.58
C LYS A 174 -15.39 -9.94 10.79
N HIS A 175 -14.17 -9.40 10.80
CA HIS A 175 -13.79 -8.18 10.07
C HIS A 175 -13.18 -8.49 8.69
N TRP A 176 -12.83 -9.75 8.43
CA TRP A 176 -12.27 -10.18 7.16
C TRP A 176 -13.38 -10.54 6.19
N ASN A 177 -13.24 -10.06 4.95
CA ASN A 177 -14.17 -10.29 3.88
C ASN A 177 -13.49 -11.07 2.76
N PHE A 178 -13.85 -12.34 2.64
CA PHE A 178 -13.31 -13.25 1.62
C PHE A 178 -14.11 -13.26 0.31
N GLY A 179 -15.01 -12.28 0.12
CA GLY A 179 -15.82 -12.19 -1.08
C GLY A 179 -16.99 -13.17 -1.11
N ILE A 180 -17.66 -13.28 -2.26
CA ILE A 180 -18.83 -14.17 -2.42
C ILE A 180 -18.42 -15.60 -2.81
N ASP A 181 -17.22 -15.75 -3.36
CA ASP A 181 -16.65 -17.04 -3.75
C ASP A 181 -15.71 -17.62 -2.68
N ASP A 182 -15.57 -16.92 -1.54
CA ASP A 182 -14.72 -17.26 -0.41
C ASP A 182 -13.21 -17.29 -0.72
N THR A 183 -12.79 -16.85 -1.92
CA THR A 183 -11.37 -16.83 -2.32
C THR A 183 -10.61 -15.68 -1.69
N GLY A 184 -11.29 -14.55 -1.42
CA GLY A 184 -10.67 -13.29 -1.03
C GLY A 184 -9.88 -12.59 -2.16
N ASN A 185 -10.02 -13.05 -3.40
CA ASN A 185 -9.33 -12.46 -4.54
C ASN A 185 -10.02 -11.16 -4.98
N ILE A 186 -9.35 -10.02 -4.75
CA ILE A 186 -9.86 -8.69 -5.12
C ILE A 186 -9.85 -8.45 -6.64
N MET A 187 -9.09 -9.24 -7.40
CA MET A 187 -9.10 -9.16 -8.86
C MET A 187 -10.38 -9.73 -9.48
N GLU A 188 -11.15 -10.50 -8.70
CA GLU A 188 -12.47 -10.94 -9.11
C GLU A 188 -13.52 -9.84 -8.86
N TRP A 189 -14.07 -9.29 -9.94
CA TRP A 189 -15.05 -8.19 -9.86
C TRP A 189 -16.29 -8.52 -9.01
N CYS A 190 -16.64 -9.81 -8.92
CA CYS A 190 -17.74 -10.26 -8.06
C CYS A 190 -17.47 -9.98 -6.57
N ASN A 191 -16.22 -10.11 -6.12
CA ASN A 191 -15.78 -9.86 -4.76
C ASN A 191 -15.73 -8.36 -4.45
N VAL A 192 -15.27 -7.55 -5.41
CA VAL A 192 -15.34 -6.08 -5.30
C VAL A 192 -16.79 -5.61 -5.17
N LYS A 193 -17.70 -6.07 -6.04
CA LYS A 193 -19.14 -5.73 -5.94
C LYS A 193 -19.76 -6.15 -4.61
N ALA A 194 -19.36 -7.29 -4.07
CA ALA A 194 -19.85 -7.77 -2.78
C ALA A 194 -19.40 -6.85 -1.64
N MET A 195 -18.16 -6.35 -1.69
CA MET A 195 -17.67 -5.34 -0.75
C MET A 195 -18.48 -4.04 -0.84
N LEU A 196 -18.79 -3.56 -2.04
CA LEU A 196 -19.55 -2.32 -2.26
C LEU A 196 -21.00 -2.37 -1.74
N LYS A 197 -21.60 -3.57 -1.66
CA LYS A 197 -22.97 -3.75 -1.15
C LYS A 197 -23.07 -3.62 0.36
N LYS A 198 -21.95 -3.73 1.10
CA LYS A 198 -21.97 -3.55 2.54
C LYS A 198 -22.18 -2.06 2.85
N PRO A 199 -22.99 -1.71 3.86
CA PRO A 199 -23.17 -0.31 4.25
C PRO A 199 -21.86 0.21 4.82
N HIS A 200 -21.07 0.87 3.97
CA HIS A 200 -19.91 1.64 4.39
C HIS A 200 -20.39 3.06 4.67
N HIS A 201 -20.60 3.39 5.94
CA HIS A 201 -20.83 4.78 6.31
C HIS A 201 -19.48 5.44 6.51
N GLN A 202 -19.11 6.33 5.59
CA GLN A 202 -17.97 7.25 5.75
C GLN A 202 -16.60 6.56 5.92
N VAL A 203 -16.10 5.88 4.88
CA VAL A 203 -14.72 5.33 4.88
C VAL A 203 -13.70 6.46 4.85
N ASN A 204 -12.94 6.60 5.95
CA ASN A 204 -11.94 7.65 6.15
C ASN A 204 -10.57 7.28 5.56
N LEU A 205 -10.24 5.99 5.55
CA LEU A 205 -8.94 5.52 5.08
C LEU A 205 -9.08 4.20 4.34
N VAL A 206 -8.47 4.13 3.16
CA VAL A 206 -8.23 2.85 2.47
C VAL A 206 -6.73 2.59 2.42
N THR A 207 -6.31 1.37 2.70
CA THR A 207 -4.92 0.94 2.46
C THR A 207 -4.88 -0.24 1.51
N ALA A 208 -3.79 -0.37 0.77
CA ALA A 208 -3.52 -1.48 -0.14
C ALA A 208 -2.05 -1.89 0.00
N ASP A 209 -1.79 -3.07 0.54
CA ASP A 209 -0.43 -3.64 0.77
C ASP A 209 -0.19 -4.91 -0.07
N GLY A 210 -1.00 -5.10 -1.12
CA GLY A 210 -0.94 -6.25 -2.01
C GLY A 210 0.44 -6.51 -2.61
N SER A 211 0.76 -7.79 -2.75
CA SER A 211 1.95 -8.23 -3.47
C SER A 211 1.72 -9.58 -4.11
N VAL A 212 2.53 -9.89 -5.11
CA VAL A 212 2.55 -11.18 -5.79
C VAL A 212 3.98 -11.70 -5.82
N ASP A 213 4.16 -13.01 -5.76
CA ASP A 213 5.46 -13.63 -5.87
C ASP A 213 5.99 -13.46 -7.31
N CYS A 214 7.06 -12.69 -7.44
CA CYS A 214 7.77 -12.45 -8.69
C CYS A 214 9.24 -12.90 -8.61
N ALA A 215 9.56 -13.86 -7.73
CA ALA A 215 10.94 -14.31 -7.51
C ALA A 215 11.60 -14.83 -8.81
N ASP A 216 10.82 -15.46 -9.69
CA ASP A 216 11.32 -16.01 -10.97
C ASP A 216 11.71 -14.91 -11.98
N ASN A 217 11.09 -13.72 -11.90
CA ASN A 217 11.40 -12.60 -12.78
C ASN A 217 11.16 -11.24 -12.08
N PRO A 218 12.07 -10.85 -11.17
CA PRO A 218 11.94 -9.64 -10.37
C PRO A 218 12.03 -8.35 -11.21
N GLY A 219 12.59 -8.42 -12.42
CA GLY A 219 12.67 -7.28 -13.34
C GLY A 219 11.33 -6.87 -13.94
N GLU A 220 10.33 -7.77 -13.90
CA GLU A 220 8.98 -7.58 -14.42
C GLU A 220 7.92 -7.44 -13.32
N GLN A 221 8.35 -7.27 -12.06
CA GLN A 221 7.48 -7.12 -10.89
C GLN A 221 6.35 -6.11 -11.10
N GLU A 222 6.65 -4.97 -11.72
CA GLU A 222 5.70 -3.90 -12.01
C GLU A 222 4.56 -4.35 -12.95
N ASN A 223 4.88 -5.12 -13.99
CA ASN A 223 3.90 -5.65 -14.93
C ASN A 223 3.03 -6.75 -14.30
N TYR A 224 3.62 -7.63 -13.48
CA TYR A 224 2.87 -8.67 -12.77
C TYR A 224 1.89 -8.10 -11.75
N LEU A 225 2.25 -6.98 -11.11
CA LEU A 225 1.41 -6.33 -10.10
C LEU A 225 0.38 -5.36 -10.67
N ALA A 226 0.55 -4.91 -11.90
CA ALA A 226 -0.33 -3.92 -12.49
C ALA A 226 -1.83 -4.27 -12.36
N PRO A 227 -2.31 -5.50 -12.67
CA PRO A 227 -3.71 -5.84 -12.49
C PRO A 227 -4.19 -5.70 -11.04
N LEU A 228 -3.36 -6.10 -10.07
CA LEU A 228 -3.67 -5.99 -8.66
C LEU A 228 -3.79 -4.52 -8.22
N HIS A 229 -2.80 -3.69 -8.55
CA HIS A 229 -2.83 -2.26 -8.20
C HIS A 229 -4.03 -1.54 -8.80
N TRP A 230 -4.43 -1.88 -10.04
CA TRP A 230 -5.64 -1.34 -10.65
C TRP A 230 -6.90 -1.76 -9.89
N CYS A 231 -7.03 -3.03 -9.51
CA CYS A 231 -8.16 -3.52 -8.72
C CYS A 231 -8.22 -2.89 -7.33
N GLU A 232 -7.08 -2.73 -6.65
CA GLU A 232 -6.98 -2.04 -5.36
C GLU A 232 -7.37 -0.57 -5.47
N THR A 233 -6.86 0.13 -6.47
CA THR A 233 -7.13 1.56 -6.71
C THR A 233 -8.60 1.81 -7.06
N ILE A 234 -9.17 1.02 -7.97
CA ILE A 234 -10.59 1.14 -8.33
C ILE A 234 -11.46 0.83 -7.12
N SER A 235 -11.10 -0.19 -6.34
CA SER A 235 -11.80 -0.54 -5.10
C SER A 235 -11.78 0.61 -4.10
N ALA A 236 -10.62 1.25 -3.90
CA ALA A 236 -10.46 2.41 -3.03
C ALA A 236 -11.32 3.60 -3.50
N LEU A 237 -11.24 3.97 -4.78
CA LEU A 237 -12.02 5.05 -5.38
C LEU A 237 -13.55 4.86 -5.24
N LEU A 238 -14.02 3.62 -5.22
CA LEU A 238 -15.45 3.30 -5.11
C LEU A 238 -15.99 3.30 -3.67
N ILE A 239 -15.14 3.14 -2.66
CA ILE A 239 -15.56 3.05 -1.25
C ILE A 239 -15.18 4.27 -0.42
N LEU A 240 -14.11 4.97 -0.81
CA LEU A 240 -13.57 6.07 -0.04
C LEU A 240 -14.56 7.23 -0.03
N SER A 241 -14.71 7.86 1.14
CA SER A 241 -15.59 9.03 1.29
C SER A 241 -14.84 10.31 0.96
N ASN A 242 -15.57 11.36 0.57
CA ASN A 242 -14.98 12.67 0.33
C ASN A 242 -14.11 13.11 1.52
N GLY A 243 -12.88 13.53 1.24
CA GLY A 243 -11.90 13.88 2.26
C GLY A 243 -11.19 12.72 2.97
N GLY A 244 -11.54 11.47 2.70
CA GLY A 244 -10.78 10.30 3.18
C GLY A 244 -9.48 10.12 2.41
N SER A 245 -8.52 9.40 3.01
CA SER A 245 -7.14 9.10 2.55
C SER A 245 -6.99 7.70 1.90
N PHE A 246 -6.03 7.50 0.98
CA PHE A 246 -5.73 6.20 0.35
C PHE A 246 -4.23 5.95 0.32
N ILE A 247 -3.77 4.78 0.73
CA ILE A 247 -2.36 4.37 0.64
C ILE A 247 -2.24 3.14 -0.25
N LEU A 248 -1.33 3.19 -1.22
CA LEU A 248 -1.06 2.11 -2.17
C LEU A 248 0.42 1.77 -2.19
N LYS A 249 0.79 0.58 -1.71
CA LYS A 249 2.13 0.08 -1.96
C LYS A 249 2.33 -0.15 -3.44
N MET A 250 3.45 0.36 -3.95
CA MET A 250 3.92 0.06 -5.30
C MET A 250 5.39 -0.39 -5.23
N PHE A 251 6.04 -0.43 -6.39
CA PHE A 251 7.44 -0.75 -6.54
C PHE A 251 8.04 0.26 -7.52
N THR A 252 8.79 -0.18 -8.53
CA THR A 252 9.23 0.72 -9.59
C THR A 252 8.05 1.37 -10.32
N LEU A 253 8.34 2.50 -10.96
CA LEU A 253 7.36 3.33 -11.69
C LEU A 253 7.86 3.57 -13.12
N PHE A 254 8.35 2.52 -13.78
CA PHE A 254 8.91 2.60 -15.13
C PHE A 254 7.91 2.23 -16.23
N GLU A 255 6.89 1.46 -15.88
CA GLU A 255 5.89 0.95 -16.81
C GLU A 255 4.74 1.94 -16.98
N HIS A 256 4.20 1.95 -18.20
CA HIS A 256 3.04 2.76 -18.54
C HIS A 256 1.83 2.52 -17.63
N THR A 257 1.66 1.31 -17.12
CA THR A 257 0.57 0.95 -16.20
C THR A 257 0.68 1.75 -14.91
N SER A 258 1.87 1.82 -14.29
CA SER A 258 2.10 2.61 -13.08
C SER A 258 2.00 4.10 -13.34
N VAL A 259 2.54 4.60 -14.47
CA VAL A 259 2.43 6.02 -14.81
C VAL A 259 0.97 6.43 -15.04
N SER A 260 0.19 5.57 -15.73
CA SER A 260 -1.24 5.80 -15.94
C SER A 260 -2.02 5.76 -14.63
N LEU A 261 -1.64 4.87 -13.71
CA LEU A 261 -2.24 4.76 -12.38
C LEU A 261 -1.97 6.01 -11.54
N LEU A 262 -0.71 6.44 -11.45
CA LEU A 262 -0.34 7.70 -10.79
C LEU A 262 -1.07 8.91 -11.38
N TYR A 263 -1.26 8.94 -12.70
CA TYR A 263 -2.02 10.00 -13.33
C TYR A 263 -3.50 9.97 -12.92
N LEU A 264 -4.14 8.79 -12.88
CA LEU A 264 -5.51 8.64 -12.39
C LEU A 264 -5.66 9.13 -10.94
N LEU A 265 -4.68 8.80 -10.10
CA LEU A 265 -4.64 9.18 -8.69
C LEU A 265 -4.39 10.69 -8.56
N MET A 266 -3.51 11.25 -9.38
CA MET A 266 -3.29 12.71 -9.44
C MET A 266 -4.56 13.51 -9.79
N ILE A 267 -5.45 12.98 -10.63
CA ILE A 267 -6.68 13.69 -11.02
C ILE A 267 -7.87 13.42 -10.09
N SER A 268 -7.81 12.36 -9.27
CA SER A 268 -8.91 12.00 -8.37
C SER A 268 -8.71 12.52 -6.93
N PHE A 269 -7.49 12.95 -6.60
CA PHE A 269 -7.04 13.30 -5.24
C PHE A 269 -6.44 14.72 -5.27
N GLU A 270 -6.60 15.48 -4.19
CA GLU A 270 -6.04 16.84 -4.09
C GLU A 270 -4.49 16.85 -4.03
N GLU A 271 -3.92 15.90 -3.27
CA GLU A 271 -2.49 15.78 -3.07
C GLU A 271 -2.01 14.38 -3.42
N LEU A 272 -0.91 14.29 -4.18
CA LEU A 272 -0.27 13.02 -4.49
C LEU A 272 1.18 13.07 -4.03
N HIS A 273 1.55 12.13 -3.17
CA HIS A 273 2.93 11.95 -2.72
C HIS A 273 3.48 10.58 -3.17
N VAL A 274 4.80 10.50 -3.27
CA VAL A 274 5.54 9.25 -3.42
C VAL A 274 6.62 9.28 -2.38
N PHE A 275 6.64 8.30 -1.48
CA PHE A 275 7.50 8.32 -0.31
C PHE A 275 8.14 6.96 -0.07
N LYS A 276 9.46 6.91 0.10
CA LYS A 276 10.13 5.66 0.50
C LYS A 276 10.41 5.74 2.01
N PRO A 277 9.75 4.96 2.87
CA PRO A 277 10.00 5.02 4.30
C PRO A 277 11.40 4.55 4.59
N CYS A 278 12.04 5.16 5.57
CA CYS A 278 13.34 4.74 6.09
C CYS A 278 13.28 3.30 6.62
N THR A 279 12.13 2.92 7.18
CA THR A 279 11.84 1.55 7.61
C THR A 279 11.56 0.59 6.45
N SER A 280 11.78 0.96 5.19
CA SER A 280 11.82 0.01 4.07
C SER A 280 13.27 -0.40 3.77
N LYS A 281 13.54 -1.69 3.60
CA LYS A 281 14.89 -2.19 3.33
C LYS A 281 15.44 -1.58 2.04
N GLU A 282 16.66 -1.05 2.09
CA GLU A 282 17.27 -0.36 0.95
C GLU A 282 17.63 -1.30 -0.20
N GLY A 283 17.97 -2.54 0.10
CA GLY A 283 18.30 -3.58 -0.89
C GLY A 283 17.10 -4.21 -1.60
N ASN A 284 15.86 -3.77 -1.27
CA ASN A 284 14.66 -4.25 -1.95
C ASN A 284 14.17 -3.23 -2.99
N SER A 285 13.56 -3.73 -4.06
CA SER A 285 12.94 -2.91 -5.11
C SER A 285 11.63 -2.25 -4.65
N GLU A 286 11.20 -2.56 -3.42
CA GLU A 286 10.04 -1.96 -2.77
C GLU A 286 10.19 -0.44 -2.66
N LEU A 287 9.27 0.26 -3.34
CA LEU A 287 9.06 1.69 -3.26
C LEU A 287 7.59 1.86 -2.92
N GLN A 288 7.27 2.16 -1.66
CA GLN A 288 5.87 2.43 -1.35
C GLN A 288 5.47 3.75 -2.03
N VAL A 289 4.31 3.77 -2.65
CA VAL A 289 3.71 5.02 -3.14
C VAL A 289 2.75 5.45 -2.04
N TYR A 290 2.75 6.74 -1.73
CA TYR A 290 1.98 7.24 -0.59
C TYR A 290 1.10 8.34 -1.05
N GLU A 291 -0.13 7.98 -1.30
CA GLU A 291 -1.07 8.98 -1.73
C GLU A 291 -1.76 9.53 -0.48
N ARG A 292 -2.08 10.82 -0.51
CA ARG A 292 -2.93 11.41 0.51
C ARG A 292 -4.19 11.80 -0.21
N CYS A 293 -5.22 10.98 -0.03
CA CYS A 293 -6.52 11.35 -0.54
C CYS A 293 -7.14 12.44 0.32
N VAL A 294 -7.48 13.52 -0.36
CA VAL A 294 -8.72 14.24 -0.14
C VAL A 294 -9.40 14.11 -1.51
N LEU A 295 -10.45 13.29 -1.57
CA LEU A 295 -11.24 13.10 -2.80
C LEU A 295 -11.75 14.48 -3.23
N THR A 296 -11.19 15.04 -4.30
CA THR A 296 -11.90 16.07 -5.06
C THR A 296 -13.13 15.38 -5.62
N THR A 297 -14.28 15.77 -5.11
CA THR A 297 -15.59 15.44 -5.67
C THR A 297 -15.50 15.30 -7.17
N PHE A 298 -15.82 14.12 -7.72
CA PHE A 298 -16.32 14.02 -9.07
C PHE A 298 -17.61 14.84 -9.12
N THR A 299 -17.49 16.15 -9.33
CA THR A 299 -18.63 16.98 -9.73
C THR A 299 -18.85 16.70 -11.21
N HIS A 300 -19.71 15.72 -11.50
CA HIS A 300 -21.00 15.94 -12.15
C HIS A 300 -21.79 14.63 -12.29
#